data_AF-C5LNL0-F1
#
_entry.id   AF-C5LNL0-F1
#
_cell.length_a   1.000
_cell.length_b   1.000
_cell.length_c   1.000
_cell.angle_alpha   90.00
_cell.angle_beta   90.00
_cell.angle_gamma   90.00
#
_symmetry.space_group_name_H-M   'P 1'
#
loop_
_entity.id
_entity.type
_entity.pdbx_description
1 polymer ?
#
loop_
_entity_poly.entity_id
_entity_poly.type
_entity_poly.pdbx_seq_one_letter_code
_entity_poly.pdbx_strand_id
1 'polypeptide(L)'
;MGKDYYRVLGVDRSAGNQEIKKAYRKQALRWHPDKNPDNRETAEHKFRDIAEAFDVLSDPKKKQIYDQFGEEGLKDGGPGCGFGPGG
;
A
#
# COMPACT_ATOMS: atom_id res chain seq x y z
N MET A 1 9.40 -12.70 -4.68
CA MET A 1 8.16 -12.82 -3.88
C MET A 1 7.59 -11.42 -3.77
N GLY A 2 6.58 -11.09 -4.58
CA GLY A 2 5.98 -9.75 -4.55
C GLY A 2 5.38 -9.46 -3.18
N LYS A 3 5.44 -8.21 -2.72
CA LYS A 3 4.79 -7.80 -1.47
C LYS A 3 3.29 -7.95 -1.65
N ASP A 4 2.65 -8.77 -0.81
CA ASP A 4 1.19 -8.83 -0.70
C ASP A 4 0.69 -7.59 0.07
N TYR A 5 0.29 -6.53 -0.63
CA TYR A 5 -0.21 -5.30 -0.01
C TYR A 5 -1.44 -5.55 0.89
N TYR A 6 -2.29 -6.52 0.51
CA TYR A 6 -3.41 -6.98 1.32
C TYR A 6 -2.93 -7.52 2.69
N ARG A 7 -1.86 -8.32 2.71
CA ARG A 7 -1.26 -8.84 3.95
C ARG A 7 -0.60 -7.74 4.77
N VAL A 8 0.02 -6.75 4.14
CA VAL A 8 0.62 -5.60 4.84
C VAL A 8 -0.44 -4.81 5.62
N LEU A 9 -1.57 -4.52 4.97
CA LEU A 9 -2.72 -3.89 5.63
C LEU A 9 -3.45 -4.84 6.59
N GLY A 10 -3.26 -6.15 6.44
CA GLY A 10 -3.94 -7.18 7.22
C GLY A 10 -5.41 -7.32 6.81
N VAL A 11 -5.70 -7.12 5.53
CA VAL A 11 -7.04 -7.26 4.94
C VAL A 11 -7.05 -8.41 3.93
N ASP A 12 -8.26 -8.90 3.64
CA ASP A 12 -8.44 -9.91 2.61
C ASP A 12 -8.32 -9.30 1.20
N ARG A 13 -8.02 -10.13 0.18
CA ARG A 13 -8.02 -9.69 -1.22
C ARG A 13 -9.41 -9.24 -1.69
N SER A 14 -10.46 -9.77 -1.07
CA SER A 14 -11.85 -9.31 -1.27
C SER A 14 -12.21 -8.02 -0.53
N ALA A 15 -11.29 -7.43 0.26
CA ALA A 15 -11.60 -6.22 1.02
C ALA A 15 -11.94 -5.03 0.12
N GLY A 16 -13.03 -4.35 0.46
CA GLY A 16 -13.44 -3.12 -0.22
C GLY A 16 -12.63 -1.89 0.21
N ASN A 17 -12.73 -0.80 -0.56
CA ASN A 17 -12.00 0.45 -0.26
C ASN A 17 -12.26 0.98 1.15
N GLN A 18 -13.44 0.74 1.72
CA GLN A 18 -13.76 1.14 3.09
C GLN A 18 -12.97 0.34 4.13
N GLU A 19 -12.82 -0.97 3.94
CA GLU A 19 -12.00 -1.83 4.82
C GLU A 19 -10.53 -1.48 4.70
N ILE A 20 -10.03 -1.28 3.49
CA ILE A 20 -8.65 -0.82 3.21
C ILE A 20 -8.36 0.50 3.96
N LYS A 21 -9.26 1.49 3.87
CA LYS A 21 -9.14 2.76 4.63
C LYS A 21 -9.16 2.56 6.15
N LYS A 22 -10.02 1.67 6.66
CA LYS A 22 -10.10 1.36 8.09
C LYS A 22 -8.83 0.66 8.60
N ALA A 23 -8.31 -0.29 7.82
CA ALA A 23 -7.11 -1.05 8.14
C ALA A 23 -5.87 -0.16 8.12
N TYR A 24 -5.72 0.69 7.11
CA TYR A 24 -4.66 1.70 7.03
C TYR A 24 -4.62 2.56 8.31
N ARG A 25 -5.76 3.13 8.72
CA ARG A 25 -5.81 3.96 9.94
C ARG A 25 -5.40 3.18 11.20
N LYS A 26 -5.87 1.93 11.35
CA LYS A 26 -5.49 1.08 12.49
C LYS A 26 -3.98 0.78 12.51
N GLN A 27 -3.42 0.41 11.36
CA GLN A 27 -2.02 0.05 11.24
C GLN A 27 -1.08 1.25 11.34
N ALA A 28 -1.46 2.39 10.77
CA ALA A 28 -0.75 3.66 10.88
C ALA A 28 -0.63 4.12 12.35
N LEU A 29 -1.70 3.99 13.13
CA LEU A 29 -1.67 4.26 14.57
C LEU A 29 -0.82 3.23 15.32
N ARG A 30 -0.87 1.95 14.94
CA ARG A 30 -0.12 0.88 15.60
C ARG A 30 1.39 1.01 15.38
N TRP A 31 1.80 1.40 14.18
CA TRP A 31 3.19 1.60 13.79
C TRP A 31 3.60 3.07 13.77
N HIS A 32 2.89 3.94 14.48
CA HIS A 32 3.29 5.34 14.58
C HIS A 32 4.60 5.44 15.38
N PRO A 33 5.60 6.22 14.93
CA PRO A 33 6.89 6.34 15.61
C PRO A 33 6.75 6.90 17.04
N ASP A 34 5.75 7.75 17.26
CA ASP A 34 5.43 8.29 18.60
C ASP A 34 4.98 7.20 19.61
N LYS A 35 4.30 6.15 19.13
CA LYS A 35 3.88 5.01 19.97
C LYS A 35 4.92 3.89 20.04
N ASN A 36 5.95 3.95 19.20
CA ASN A 36 7.02 2.96 19.12
C ASN A 36 8.40 3.63 19.25
N PRO A 37 8.69 4.28 20.39
CA PRO A 37 9.95 5.00 20.59
C PRO A 37 11.17 4.08 20.50
N ASP A 38 11.06 2.84 20.98
CA ASP A 38 12.16 1.85 20.98
C ASP A 38 12.36 1.16 19.62
N ASN A 39 11.31 1.07 18.79
CA ASN A 39 11.31 0.33 17.52
C ASN A 39 11.04 1.26 16.33
N ARG A 40 11.58 2.47 16.40
CA ARG A 40 11.25 3.57 15.49
C ARG A 40 11.56 3.24 14.03
N GLU A 41 12.68 2.57 13.77
CA GLU A 41 13.09 2.12 12.43
C GLU A 41 12.14 1.06 11.87
N THR A 42 11.77 0.06 12.68
CA THR A 42 10.79 -0.96 12.27
C THR A 42 9.41 -0.34 12.03
N ALA A 43 9.02 0.61 12.88
CA ALA A 43 7.78 1.36 12.76
C ALA A 43 7.75 2.18 11.46
N GLU A 44 8.81 2.91 11.12
CA GLU A 44 8.92 3.61 9.84
C GLU A 44 8.85 2.66 8.65
N HIS A 45 9.58 1.54 8.66
CA HIS A 45 9.55 0.58 7.56
C HIS A 45 8.14 0.01 7.35
N LYS A 46 7.50 -0.42 8.43
CA LYS A 46 6.11 -0.91 8.39
C LYS A 46 5.16 0.17 7.93
N PHE A 47 5.28 1.39 8.44
CA PHE A 47 4.44 2.52 8.07
C PHE A 47 4.55 2.83 6.57
N ARG A 48 5.77 2.77 6.02
CA ARG A 48 6.04 2.97 4.60
C ARG A 48 5.38 1.89 3.74
N ASP A 49 5.53 0.63 4.13
CA ASP A 49 4.85 -0.49 3.47
C ASP A 49 3.31 -0.34 3.54
N ILE A 50 2.76 0.09 4.68
CA ILE A 50 1.32 0.32 4.89
C ILE A 50 0.80 1.46 4.01
N ALA A 51 1.58 2.55 3.88
CA ALA A 51 1.23 3.68 3.03
C ALA A 51 1.26 3.30 1.54
N GLU A 52 2.28 2.58 1.10
CA GLU A 52 2.39 2.05 -0.26
C GLU A 52 1.22 1.11 -0.60
N ALA A 53 0.93 0.17 0.29
CA ALA A 53 -0.20 -0.75 0.15
C ALA A 53 -1.54 0.00 0.04
N PHE A 54 -1.74 1.03 0.87
CA PHE A 54 -2.94 1.84 0.84
C PHE A 54 -3.07 2.65 -0.46
N ASP A 55 -1.99 3.28 -0.93
CA ASP A 55 -2.00 4.07 -2.15
C ASP A 55 -2.38 3.22 -3.38
N VAL A 56 -1.85 2.00 -3.46
CA VAL A 56 -2.17 1.04 -4.52
C VAL A 56 -3.60 0.52 -4.40
N LEU A 57 -3.99 0.01 -3.22
CA LEU A 57 -5.27 -0.68 -3.04
C LEU A 57 -6.46 0.27 -2.92
N SER A 58 -6.24 1.53 -2.54
CA SER A 58 -7.30 2.53 -2.44
C SER A 58 -7.70 3.12 -3.79
N ASP A 59 -6.78 3.13 -4.76
CA ASP A 59 -7.04 3.57 -6.13
C ASP A 59 -7.45 2.36 -6.99
N PRO A 60 -8.69 2.32 -7.51
CA PRO A 60 -9.15 1.21 -8.33
C PRO A 60 -8.29 0.98 -9.58
N LYS A 61 -7.66 2.01 -10.16
CA LYS A 61 -6.77 1.86 -11.31
C LYS A 61 -5.46 1.16 -10.91
N LYS A 62 -4.81 1.63 -9.84
CA LYS A 62 -3.56 1.02 -9.34
C LYS A 62 -3.80 -0.39 -8.82
N LYS A 63 -4.92 -0.62 -8.12
CA LYS A 63 -5.36 -1.93 -7.68
C LYS A 63 -5.51 -2.89 -8.86
N GLN A 64 -6.17 -2.46 -9.93
CA GLN A 64 -6.34 -3.30 -11.12
C GLN A 64 -4.99 -3.64 -11.78
N ILE A 65 -4.07 -2.68 -11.88
CA ILE A 65 -2.71 -2.92 -12.38
C ILE A 65 -1.97 -3.92 -11.48
N TYR A 66 -2.05 -3.75 -10.17
CA TYR A 66 -1.43 -4.65 -9.20
C TYR A 66 -2.03 -6.07 -9.25
N ASP A 67 -3.35 -6.19 -9.38
CA ASP A 67 -4.01 -7.49 -9.47
C ASP A 67 -3.68 -8.20 -10.81
N GLN A 68 -3.40 -7.46 -11.89
CA GLN A 68 -3.03 -8.01 -13.21
C GLN A 68 -1.53 -8.30 -13.37
N PHE A 69 -0.67 -7.38 -12.93
CA PHE A 69 0.77 -7.37 -13.21
C PHE A 69 1.63 -7.49 -11.94
N GLY A 70 1.02 -7.52 -10.76
CA GLY A 70 1.73 -7.51 -9.49
C GLY A 70 2.45 -6.20 -9.20
N GLU A 71 3.41 -6.26 -8.29
CA GLU A 71 4.24 -5.11 -7.89
C GLU A 71 5.11 -4.57 -9.04
N GLU A 72 5.45 -5.44 -10.00
CA GLU A 72 6.28 -5.08 -11.16
C GLU A 72 5.54 -4.12 -12.11
N GLY A 73 4.24 -4.29 -12.32
CA GLY A 73 3.43 -3.37 -13.12
C GLY A 73 3.23 -1.99 -12.50
N LEU A 74 3.47 -1.84 -11.19
CA LEU A 74 3.50 -0.53 -10.52
C LEU A 74 4.89 0.12 -10.59
N LYS A 75 5.95 -0.68 -10.62
CA LYS A 75 7.34 -0.21 -10.66
C LYS A 75 7.79 0.27 -12.04
N ASP A 76 7.26 -0.33 -13.11
CA ASP A 76 7.49 0.16 -14.49
C ASP A 76 6.80 1.53 -14.75
N GLY A 77 6.00 2.02 -13.79
CA GLY A 77 5.30 3.31 -13.85
C GLY A 77 5.52 4.24 -12.64
N GLY A 78 6.65 4.15 -11.92
CA GLY A 78 6.95 5.09 -10.81
C GLY A 78 7.86 6.25 -11.23
N PRO A 79 7.91 7.42 -10.52
CA PRO A 79 6.98 8.03 -9.58
C PRO A 79 6.50 9.39 -10.13
N GLY A 80 5.30 9.43 -10.68
CA GLY A 80 4.73 10.65 -11.23
C GLY A 80 3.55 10.29 -12.10
N CYS A 81 2.53 11.12 -12.09
CA CYS A 81 1.40 11.00 -13.00
C CYS A 81 1.91 10.74 -14.44
N GLY A 82 1.64 9.54 -14.96
CA GLY A 82 2.16 9.07 -16.23
C GLY A 82 1.12 8.29 -17.02
N PHE A 83 -0.15 8.72 -16.96
CA PHE A 83 -1.01 8.62 -18.14
C PHE A 83 -0.35 9.50 -19.22
N GLY A 84 0.65 8.97 -19.94
CA GLY A 84 1.09 9.51 -21.21
C GLY A 84 0.11 9.02 -22.28
N PRO A 85 -0.62 9.90 -22.98
CA PRO A 85 -1.46 9.49 -24.09
C PRO A 85 -0.59 9.29 -25.34
N GLY A 86 -0.69 8.12 -25.96
CA GLY A 86 -0.46 7.93 -27.39
C GLY A 86 0.99 7.80 -27.86
N GLY A 87 1.19 6.89 -28.81
CA GLY A 87 2.43 6.69 -29.57
C GLY A 87 2.61 5.24 -29.96
#